data_AF-A0A2G8RAM7-F1
#
_entry.id   AF-A0A2G8RAM7-F1
#
_cell.length_a   1.000
_cell.length_b   1.000
_cell.length_c   1.000
_cell.angle_alpha   90.00
_cell.angle_beta   90.00
_cell.angle_gamma   90.00
#
_symmetry.space_group_name_H-M   'P 1'
#
loop_
_entity.id
_entity.type
_entity.pdbx_description
1 polymer ?
#
loop_
_entity_poly.entity_id
_entity_poly.type
_entity_poly.pdbx_seq_one_letter_code
_entity_poly.pdbx_strand_id
1 'polypeptide(L)'
;MPDFTKRTADEAFAQISRQGRAQRYRTIRRLLYRKSERPTPLDEQLRLLEMFAADETLNKFERTYALVATAHKASETGAKDKLASFIPRLESGFAWARTLPMCNELRKDGLHLSFSILNVLINASVLLGLEQRYDYADHALTTLKGINPRKTGRYTYNSATNILNTVGVALLIRPATLHGSSNILGLLRNLIYHGLVLNFGGNLHTVLLRSGIPSTLAEIVPPSSFTEFESSFRRYLTIRCALLATTDQEMQDLYWQIADQCIAQHAPAQKAAHLAAVRRHLLPTWQMEPSQGV
;
A
#
# COMPACT_ATOMS: atom_id res chain seq x y z
N MET A 1 -13.46 25.21 -8.01
CA MET A 1 -12.92 24.82 -6.68
C MET A 1 -11.61 25.56 -6.48
N PRO A 2 -11.24 25.92 -5.25
CA PRO A 2 -9.99 26.63 -4.97
C PRO A 2 -8.77 25.83 -5.39
N ASP A 3 -7.74 26.51 -5.89
CA ASP A 3 -6.40 25.97 -6.04
C ASP A 3 -5.68 26.03 -4.68
N PHE A 4 -5.20 24.87 -4.20
CA PHE A 4 -4.47 24.73 -2.94
C PHE A 4 -2.96 24.58 -3.15
N THR A 5 -2.48 24.48 -4.39
CA THR A 5 -1.06 24.20 -4.69
C THR A 5 -0.11 25.31 -4.26
N LYS A 6 -0.62 26.55 -4.16
CA LYS A 6 0.10 27.76 -3.77
C LYS A 6 -0.15 28.21 -2.33
N ARG A 7 -0.86 27.41 -1.53
CA ARG A 7 -1.24 27.75 -0.15
C ARG A 7 -0.37 27.02 0.86
N THR A 8 -0.16 27.63 2.01
CA THR A 8 0.32 26.94 3.21
C THR A 8 -0.76 26.00 3.75
N ALA A 9 -0.37 25.07 4.63
CA ALA A 9 -1.29 24.17 5.32
C ALA A 9 -2.33 24.94 6.12
N ASP A 10 -1.93 25.98 6.85
CA ASP A 10 -2.83 26.78 7.69
C ASP A 10 -3.86 27.52 6.83
N GLU A 11 -3.44 28.14 5.73
CA GLU A 11 -4.36 28.82 4.81
C GLU A 11 -5.33 27.85 4.13
N ALA A 12 -4.82 26.70 3.68
CA ALA A 12 -5.64 25.66 3.08
C ALA A 12 -6.69 25.14 4.08
N PHE A 13 -6.26 24.83 5.30
CA PHE A 13 -7.13 24.33 6.36
C PHE A 13 -8.16 25.38 6.77
N ALA A 14 -7.76 26.63 6.99
CA ALA A 14 -8.67 27.72 7.33
C ALA A 14 -9.75 27.92 6.25
N GLN A 15 -9.37 27.86 4.97
CA GLN A 15 -10.32 27.94 3.87
C GLN A 15 -11.28 26.75 3.85
N ILE A 16 -10.79 25.53 4.09
CA ILE A 16 -11.60 24.32 4.13
C ILE A 16 -12.59 24.36 5.29
N SER A 17 -12.16 24.83 6.46
CA SER A 17 -12.98 24.92 7.68
C SER A 17 -14.12 25.93 7.58
N ARG A 18 -14.02 26.93 6.70
CA ARG A 18 -15.11 27.87 6.39
C ARG A 18 -16.17 27.29 5.44
N GLN A 19 -15.95 26.12 4.86
CA GLN A 19 -16.90 25.50 3.94
C GLN A 19 -18.04 24.79 4.70
N GLY A 20 -19.24 24.77 4.11
CA GLY A 20 -20.32 23.92 4.61
C GLY A 20 -19.93 22.44 4.63
N ARG A 21 -20.48 21.67 5.59
CA ARG A 21 -20.10 20.28 5.90
C ARG A 21 -19.90 19.38 4.67
N ALA A 22 -20.84 19.39 3.73
CA ALA A 22 -20.80 18.57 2.52
C ALA A 22 -19.67 18.99 1.56
N GLN A 23 -19.40 20.29 1.42
CA GLN A 23 -18.30 20.78 0.57
C GLN A 23 -16.96 20.52 1.23
N ARG A 24 -16.84 20.76 2.54
CA ARG A 24 -15.65 20.46 3.33
C ARG A 24 -15.22 19.00 3.19
N TYR A 25 -16.15 18.08 3.37
CA TYR A 25 -15.91 16.63 3.21
C TYR A 25 -15.42 16.27 1.80
N ARG A 26 -16.05 16.83 0.76
CA ARG A 26 -15.62 16.62 -0.63
C ARG A 26 -14.22 17.17 -0.90
N THR A 27 -13.92 18.36 -0.40
CA THR A 27 -12.61 19.01 -0.54
C THR A 27 -11.52 18.19 0.15
N ILE A 28 -11.73 17.76 1.41
CA ILE A 28 -10.76 16.94 2.15
C ILE A 28 -10.51 15.61 1.44
N ARG A 29 -11.56 14.89 1.04
CA ARG A 29 -11.41 13.64 0.27
C ARG A 29 -10.63 13.87 -1.01
N ARG A 30 -10.93 14.94 -1.74
CA ARG A 30 -10.21 15.30 -2.96
C ARG A 30 -8.72 15.50 -2.68
N LEU A 31 -8.35 16.26 -1.65
CA LEU A 31 -6.96 16.49 -1.25
C LEU A 31 -6.28 15.22 -0.71
N LEU A 32 -6.99 14.35 0.00
CA LEU A 32 -6.47 13.05 0.42
C LEU A 32 -6.15 12.15 -0.79
N TYR A 33 -6.94 12.22 -1.85
CA TYR A 33 -6.82 11.29 -2.98
C TYR A 33 -6.05 11.83 -4.19
N ARG A 34 -5.91 13.15 -4.32
CA ARG A 34 -5.21 13.79 -5.44
C ARG A 34 -4.00 14.56 -4.92
N LYS A 35 -2.84 13.90 -4.96
CA LYS A 35 -1.56 14.46 -4.47
C LYS A 35 -1.18 15.76 -5.20
N SER A 36 -1.48 15.88 -6.48
CA SER A 36 -1.19 17.04 -7.33
C SER A 36 -2.00 18.30 -7.00
N GLU A 37 -3.02 18.19 -6.14
CA GLU A 37 -3.88 19.30 -5.77
C GLU A 37 -3.60 19.82 -4.35
N ARG A 38 -2.61 19.25 -3.66
CA ARG A 38 -2.17 19.68 -2.33
C ARG A 38 -1.17 20.84 -2.44
N PRO A 39 -0.84 21.54 -1.34
CA PRO A 39 0.32 22.43 -1.29
C PRO A 39 1.55 21.83 -1.95
N THR A 40 2.27 22.61 -2.74
CA THR A 40 3.48 22.13 -3.43
C THR A 40 4.58 21.68 -2.45
N PRO A 41 4.90 22.45 -1.39
CA PRO A 41 5.93 22.05 -0.41
C PRO A 41 5.55 20.79 0.37
N LEU A 42 6.50 19.85 0.52
CA LEU A 42 6.24 18.54 1.14
C LEU A 42 5.94 18.63 2.64
N ASP A 43 6.58 19.56 3.34
CA ASP A 43 6.35 19.91 4.73
C ASP A 43 4.94 20.48 4.95
N GLU A 44 4.46 21.33 4.03
CA GLU A 44 3.08 21.83 4.04
C GLU A 44 2.07 20.73 3.76
N GLN A 45 2.39 19.79 2.85
CA GLN A 45 1.55 18.60 2.67
C GLN A 45 1.48 17.75 3.94
N LEU A 46 2.62 17.53 4.62
CA LEU A 46 2.69 16.76 5.85
C LEU A 46 1.81 17.41 6.92
N ARG A 47 2.01 18.71 7.17
CA ARG A 47 1.25 19.48 8.16
C ARG A 47 -0.25 19.49 7.87
N LEU A 48 -0.65 19.70 6.61
CA LEU A 48 -2.07 19.67 6.23
C LEU A 48 -2.73 18.30 6.50
N LEU A 49 -2.01 17.20 6.21
CA LEU A 49 -2.52 15.85 6.47
C LEU A 49 -2.59 15.54 7.97
N GLU A 50 -1.62 16.01 8.76
CA GLU A 50 -1.65 15.94 10.24
C GLU A 50 -2.90 16.63 10.79
N MET A 51 -3.21 17.83 10.28
CA MET A 51 -4.42 18.58 10.66
C MET A 51 -5.69 17.79 10.33
N PHE A 52 -5.78 17.18 9.14
CA PHE A 52 -6.92 16.32 8.80
C PHE A 52 -7.02 15.07 9.69
N ALA A 53 -5.90 14.46 10.08
CA ALA A 53 -5.90 13.31 10.98
C ALA A 53 -6.35 13.67 12.40
N ALA A 54 -6.08 14.90 12.84
CA ALA A 54 -6.49 15.44 14.14
C ALA A 54 -7.93 15.99 14.14
N ASP A 55 -8.52 16.25 12.99
CA ASP A 55 -9.82 16.92 12.88
C ASP A 55 -11.00 16.04 13.34
N GLU A 56 -11.53 16.32 14.53
CA GLU A 56 -12.61 15.56 15.17
C GLU A 56 -13.96 15.67 14.46
N THR A 57 -14.13 16.66 13.58
CA THR A 57 -15.36 16.83 12.81
C THR A 57 -15.43 15.87 11.61
N LEU A 58 -14.33 15.19 11.28
CA LEU A 58 -14.27 14.11 10.31
C LEU A 58 -14.63 12.77 10.94
N ASN A 59 -15.19 11.86 10.14
CA ASN A 59 -15.47 10.54 10.66
C ASN A 59 -14.16 9.73 10.81
N LYS A 60 -14.25 8.59 11.50
CA LYS A 60 -13.07 7.75 11.80
C LYS A 60 -12.36 7.23 10.55
N PHE A 61 -13.06 6.96 9.44
CA PHE A 61 -12.44 6.57 8.18
C PHE A 61 -11.55 7.67 7.61
N GLU A 62 -12.05 8.89 7.45
CA GLU A 62 -11.21 9.94 6.85
C GLU A 62 -10.05 10.31 7.75
N ARG A 63 -10.24 10.35 9.07
CA ARG A 63 -9.14 10.59 10.02
C ARG A 63 -8.06 9.51 9.92
N THR A 64 -8.46 8.24 9.78
CA THR A 64 -7.50 7.12 9.65
C THR A 64 -6.79 7.16 8.29
N TYR A 65 -7.49 7.46 7.19
CA TYR A 65 -6.84 7.65 5.89
C TYR A 65 -5.90 8.85 5.87
N ALA A 66 -6.27 9.95 6.54
CA ALA A 66 -5.40 11.10 6.71
C ALA A 66 -4.15 10.71 7.51
N LEU A 67 -4.28 9.92 8.58
CA LEU A 67 -3.14 9.41 9.34
C LEU A 67 -2.21 8.53 8.49
N VAL A 68 -2.76 7.59 7.70
CA VAL A 68 -1.99 6.76 6.77
C VAL A 68 -1.24 7.63 5.74
N ALA A 69 -1.93 8.60 5.14
CA ALA A 69 -1.32 9.53 4.18
C ALA A 69 -0.24 10.41 4.84
N THR A 70 -0.46 10.83 6.09
CA THR A 70 0.48 11.60 6.90
C THR A 70 1.75 10.79 7.13
N ALA A 71 1.62 9.54 7.56
CA ALA A 71 2.77 8.69 7.83
C ALA A 71 3.56 8.32 6.56
N HIS A 72 2.87 8.09 5.43
CA HIS A 72 3.54 8.00 4.13
C HIS A 72 4.35 9.27 3.83
N LYS A 73 3.77 10.45 4.06
CA LYS A 73 4.42 11.73 3.80
C LYS A 73 5.59 12.00 4.76
N ALA A 74 5.49 11.61 6.02
CA ALA A 74 6.57 11.69 7.01
C ALA A 74 7.75 10.80 6.61
N SER A 75 7.47 9.60 6.12
CA SER A 75 8.48 8.71 5.55
C SER A 75 9.15 9.33 4.31
N GLU A 76 8.37 9.97 3.44
CA GLU A 76 8.86 10.66 2.24
C GLU A 76 9.75 11.87 2.55
N THR A 77 9.47 12.59 3.64
CA THR A 77 10.25 13.74 4.10
C THR A 77 11.44 13.36 4.99
N GLY A 78 11.63 12.07 5.27
CA GLY A 78 12.67 11.60 6.19
C GLY A 78 12.44 12.00 7.65
N ALA A 79 11.23 12.45 8.01
CA ALA A 79 10.86 12.90 9.35
C ALA A 79 10.64 11.71 10.29
N LYS A 80 11.73 11.04 10.69
CA LYS A 80 11.71 9.81 11.49
C LYS A 80 10.98 9.96 12.82
N ASP A 81 11.21 11.05 13.54
CA ASP A 81 10.56 11.29 14.85
C ASP A 81 9.05 11.46 14.71
N LYS A 82 8.62 12.20 13.68
CA LYS A 82 7.20 12.32 13.35
C LYS A 82 6.61 10.97 12.98
N LEU A 83 7.28 10.21 12.13
CA LEU A 83 6.84 8.86 11.73
C LEU A 83 6.68 7.95 12.95
N ALA A 84 7.64 7.95 13.87
CA ALA A 84 7.58 7.19 15.12
C ALA A 84 6.38 7.61 15.98
N SER A 85 6.09 8.91 16.10
CA SER A 85 4.95 9.43 16.86
C SER A 85 3.57 8.98 16.33
N PHE A 86 3.49 8.58 15.05
CA PHE A 86 2.25 8.12 14.43
C PHE A 86 1.98 6.63 14.64
N ILE A 87 2.99 5.83 15.01
CA ILE A 87 2.87 4.37 15.14
C ILE A 87 1.74 3.95 16.08
N PRO A 88 1.62 4.47 17.33
CA PRO A 88 0.57 4.03 18.24
C PRO A 88 -0.85 4.31 17.71
N ARG A 89 -1.01 5.43 16.98
CA ARG A 89 -2.28 5.80 16.34
C ARG A 89 -2.58 4.90 15.14
N LEU A 90 -1.56 4.49 14.39
CA LEU A 90 -1.70 3.55 13.27
C LEU A 90 -2.06 2.16 13.78
N GLU A 91 -1.46 1.67 14.87
CA GLU A 91 -1.81 0.40 15.51
C GLU A 91 -3.27 0.39 16.00
N SER A 92 -3.70 1.47 16.65
CA SER A 92 -5.10 1.66 17.05
C SER A 92 -6.03 1.68 15.82
N GLY A 93 -5.59 2.32 14.73
CA GLY A 93 -6.27 2.31 13.44
C GLY A 93 -6.38 0.91 12.83
N PHE A 94 -5.32 0.10 12.93
CA PHE A 94 -5.28 -1.27 12.43
C PHE A 94 -6.24 -2.18 13.21
N ALA A 95 -6.22 -2.10 14.54
CA ALA A 95 -7.15 -2.83 15.40
C ALA A 95 -8.60 -2.54 15.02
N TRP A 96 -8.93 -1.26 14.78
CA TRP A 96 -10.25 -0.87 14.28
C TRP A 96 -10.52 -1.34 12.84
N ALA A 97 -9.56 -1.22 11.93
CA ALA A 97 -9.74 -1.61 10.53
C ALA A 97 -10.13 -3.10 10.40
N ARG A 98 -9.61 -3.96 11.28
CA ARG A 98 -9.94 -5.38 11.34
C ARG A 98 -11.38 -5.69 11.76
N THR A 99 -12.05 -4.78 12.47
CA THR A 99 -13.46 -4.96 12.86
C THR A 99 -14.43 -4.57 11.75
N LEU A 100 -13.92 -3.93 10.68
CA LEU A 100 -14.75 -3.46 9.59
C LEU A 100 -15.07 -4.59 8.61
N PRO A 101 -16.27 -4.57 8.00
CA PRO A 101 -16.58 -5.48 6.91
C PRO A 101 -15.63 -5.27 5.73
N MET A 102 -15.34 -6.37 5.04
CA MET A 102 -14.78 -6.34 3.69
C MET A 102 -15.95 -5.97 2.76
N CYS A 103 -16.08 -4.68 2.44
CA CYS A 103 -17.19 -4.11 1.66
C CYS A 103 -16.81 -3.91 0.18
N ASN A 104 -17.82 -3.62 -0.64
CA ASN A 104 -17.66 -3.36 -2.07
C ASN A 104 -17.25 -1.92 -2.42
N GLU A 105 -16.85 -1.08 -1.45
CA GLU A 105 -16.43 0.32 -1.67
C GLU A 105 -14.95 0.55 -1.32
N LEU A 106 -14.14 0.89 -2.33
CA LEU A 106 -12.73 1.25 -2.15
C LEU A 106 -12.60 2.36 -1.12
N ARG A 107 -11.64 2.18 -0.21
CA ARG A 107 -11.36 3.15 0.86
C ARG A 107 -12.51 3.33 1.87
N LYS A 108 -13.45 2.39 1.91
CA LYS A 108 -14.41 2.19 3.00
C LYS A 108 -14.56 0.73 3.42
N ASP A 109 -13.78 -0.16 2.81
CA ASP A 109 -13.68 -1.54 3.23
C ASP A 109 -12.51 -1.74 4.22
N GLY A 110 -12.69 -2.68 5.14
CA GLY A 110 -11.69 -3.02 6.15
C GLY A 110 -10.42 -3.63 5.55
N LEU A 111 -10.52 -4.27 4.39
CA LEU A 111 -9.40 -4.96 3.73
C LEU A 111 -8.36 -3.97 3.22
N HIS A 112 -8.77 -3.04 2.37
CA HIS A 112 -7.93 -2.00 1.79
C HIS A 112 -7.33 -1.12 2.90
N LEU A 113 -8.13 -0.78 3.91
CA LEU A 113 -7.65 0.02 5.03
C LEU A 113 -6.60 -0.74 5.86
N SER A 114 -6.84 -2.01 6.17
CA SER A 114 -5.90 -2.86 6.92
C SER A 114 -4.55 -2.93 6.21
N PHE A 115 -4.54 -3.22 4.90
CA PHE A 115 -3.30 -3.27 4.14
C PHE A 115 -2.66 -1.89 3.93
N SER A 116 -3.44 -0.80 3.89
CA SER A 116 -2.88 0.55 3.83
C SER A 116 -2.14 0.92 5.12
N ILE A 117 -2.68 0.52 6.27
CA ILE A 117 -2.03 0.73 7.57
C ILE A 117 -0.82 -0.18 7.73
N LEU A 118 -0.96 -1.48 7.43
CA LEU A 118 0.14 -2.45 7.51
C LEU A 118 1.31 -2.07 6.60
N ASN A 119 1.03 -1.58 5.38
CA ASN A 119 2.08 -1.11 4.48
C ASN A 119 2.93 -0.02 5.15
N VAL A 120 2.28 0.96 5.80
CA VAL A 120 2.99 2.02 6.51
C VAL A 120 3.72 1.49 7.73
N LEU A 121 3.07 0.68 8.58
CA LEU A 121 3.67 0.13 9.81
C LEU A 121 4.91 -0.70 9.49
N ILE A 122 4.85 -1.58 8.50
CA ILE A 122 5.97 -2.40 8.06
C ILE A 122 7.11 -1.51 7.56
N ASN A 123 6.86 -0.63 6.59
CA ASN A 123 7.92 0.23 6.05
C ASN A 123 8.51 1.17 7.11
N ALA A 124 7.69 1.70 8.03
CA ALA A 124 8.16 2.52 9.14
C ALA A 124 9.04 1.72 10.10
N SER A 125 8.63 0.51 10.48
CA SER A 125 9.40 -0.35 11.36
C SER A 125 10.75 -0.75 10.77
N VAL A 126 10.82 -1.02 9.45
CA VAL A 126 12.09 -1.27 8.76
C VAL A 126 12.95 -0.01 8.72
N LEU A 127 12.38 1.15 8.36
CA LEU A 127 13.11 2.42 8.27
C LEU A 127 13.70 2.89 9.61
N LEU A 128 12.99 2.58 10.70
CA LEU A 128 13.35 2.95 12.07
C LEU A 128 14.14 1.85 12.80
N GLY A 129 14.27 0.65 12.23
CA GLY A 129 14.97 -0.48 12.86
C GLY A 129 14.22 -1.06 14.07
N LEU A 130 12.88 -1.00 14.07
CA LEU A 130 12.03 -1.46 15.17
C LEU A 130 11.81 -2.98 15.12
N GLU A 131 11.80 -3.63 16.28
CA GLU A 131 11.56 -5.08 16.40
C GLU A 131 10.11 -5.47 16.04
N GLN A 132 9.16 -4.56 16.23
CA GLN A 132 7.74 -4.74 15.85
C GLN A 132 7.54 -5.06 14.36
N ARG A 133 8.56 -4.86 13.51
CA ARG A 133 8.56 -5.27 12.09
C ARG A 133 8.11 -6.72 11.90
N TYR A 134 8.49 -7.57 12.85
CA TYR A 134 8.20 -8.99 12.89
C TYR A 134 6.70 -9.25 13.14
N ASP A 135 6.10 -8.59 14.13
CA ASP A 135 4.67 -8.68 14.42
C ASP A 135 3.82 -8.12 13.26
N TYR A 136 4.25 -7.01 12.67
CA TYR A 136 3.54 -6.41 11.53
C TYR A 136 3.61 -7.30 10.28
N ALA A 137 4.74 -7.96 10.04
CA ALA A 137 4.86 -8.96 8.97
C ALA A 137 3.89 -10.13 9.20
N ASP A 138 3.83 -10.68 10.41
CA ASP A 138 2.93 -11.79 10.75
C ASP A 138 1.46 -11.38 10.64
N HIS A 139 1.12 -10.14 11.05
CA HIS A 139 -0.20 -9.57 10.84
C HIS A 139 -0.56 -9.45 9.36
N ALA A 140 0.36 -9.04 8.49
CA ALA A 140 0.10 -8.96 7.05
C ALA A 140 -0.13 -10.34 6.42
N LEU A 141 0.68 -11.33 6.78
CA LEU A 141 0.55 -12.70 6.30
C LEU A 141 -0.74 -13.36 6.81
N THR A 142 -1.11 -13.12 8.06
CA THR A 142 -2.37 -13.58 8.65
C THR A 142 -3.58 -12.91 8.00
N THR A 143 -3.50 -11.60 7.74
CA THR A 143 -4.56 -10.84 7.07
C THR A 143 -4.77 -11.36 5.64
N LEU A 144 -3.70 -11.69 4.90
CA LEU A 144 -3.77 -12.32 3.58
C LEU A 144 -4.50 -13.67 3.63
N LYS A 145 -4.15 -14.54 4.59
CA LYS A 145 -4.81 -15.84 4.78
C LYS A 145 -6.30 -15.71 5.13
N GLY A 146 -6.68 -14.64 5.82
CA GLY A 146 -8.06 -14.36 6.22
C GLY A 146 -8.95 -13.72 5.14
N ILE A 147 -8.43 -13.43 3.95
CA ILE A 147 -9.24 -12.85 2.86
C ILE A 147 -10.28 -13.87 2.41
N ASN A 148 -11.56 -13.51 2.54
CA ASN A 148 -12.67 -14.31 2.04
C ASN A 148 -13.17 -13.74 0.70
N PRO A 149 -12.97 -14.43 -0.44
CA PRO A 149 -13.38 -13.94 -1.76
C PRO A 149 -14.86 -13.57 -1.86
N ARG A 150 -15.75 -14.25 -1.11
CA ARG A 150 -17.20 -13.98 -1.09
C ARG A 150 -17.55 -12.63 -0.45
N LYS A 151 -16.63 -12.05 0.33
CA LYS A 151 -16.80 -10.76 1.01
C LYS A 151 -15.95 -9.67 0.35
N THR A 152 -15.59 -9.81 -0.91
CA THR A 152 -14.73 -8.82 -1.59
C THR A 152 -15.38 -8.33 -2.87
N GLY A 153 -15.15 -7.06 -3.22
CA GLY A 153 -15.74 -6.41 -4.39
C GLY A 153 -14.71 -6.04 -5.46
N ARG A 154 -15.17 -5.39 -6.54
CA ARG A 154 -14.34 -4.97 -7.69
C ARG A 154 -13.03 -4.26 -7.33
N TYR A 155 -13.00 -3.59 -6.19
CA TYR A 155 -11.84 -2.86 -5.69
C TYR A 155 -10.73 -3.73 -5.09
N THR A 156 -10.95 -5.04 -5.01
CA THR A 156 -9.88 -6.02 -4.78
C THR A 156 -8.78 -5.89 -5.83
N TYR A 157 -9.16 -5.58 -7.07
CA TYR A 157 -8.22 -5.30 -8.15
C TYR A 157 -7.25 -4.15 -7.81
N ASN A 158 -7.77 -3.01 -7.36
CA ASN A 158 -6.95 -1.87 -6.93
C ASN A 158 -6.17 -2.16 -5.64
N SER A 159 -6.74 -2.98 -4.75
CA SER A 159 -6.11 -3.32 -3.48
C SER A 159 -4.99 -4.35 -3.62
N ALA A 160 -5.00 -5.17 -4.67
CA ALA A 160 -3.99 -6.20 -4.93
C ALA A 160 -2.58 -5.61 -4.97
N THR A 161 -2.39 -4.45 -5.60
CA THR A 161 -1.10 -3.74 -5.61
C THR A 161 -0.58 -3.47 -4.22
N ASN A 162 -1.42 -2.94 -3.33
CA ASN A 162 -1.02 -2.59 -1.97
C ASN A 162 -0.81 -3.85 -1.11
N ILE A 163 -1.62 -4.90 -1.33
CA ILE A 163 -1.44 -6.20 -0.68
C ILE A 163 -0.09 -6.80 -1.07
N LEU A 164 0.25 -6.81 -2.35
CA LEU A 164 1.53 -7.33 -2.85
C LEU A 164 2.73 -6.54 -2.35
N ASN A 165 2.64 -5.20 -2.29
CA ASN A 165 3.68 -4.37 -1.67
C ASN A 165 3.90 -4.77 -0.21
N THR A 166 2.81 -4.85 0.56
CA THR A 166 2.85 -5.17 2.00
C THR A 166 3.39 -6.57 2.24
N VAL A 167 2.85 -7.57 1.52
CA VAL A 167 3.22 -8.97 1.67
C VAL A 167 4.65 -9.23 1.17
N GLY A 168 5.07 -8.58 0.08
CA GLY A 168 6.44 -8.69 -0.41
C GLY A 168 7.46 -8.26 0.63
N VAL A 169 7.26 -7.10 1.28
CA VAL A 169 8.15 -6.67 2.38
C VAL A 169 8.01 -7.57 3.61
N ALA A 170 6.81 -8.04 3.93
CA ALA A 170 6.60 -8.99 5.03
C ALA A 170 7.37 -10.32 4.82
N LEU A 171 7.43 -10.83 3.58
CA LEU A 171 8.20 -12.02 3.23
C LEU A 171 9.71 -11.79 3.35
N LEU A 172 10.20 -10.58 3.08
CA LEU A 172 11.59 -10.22 3.33
C LEU A 172 11.93 -10.11 4.82
N ILE A 173 10.95 -9.81 5.67
CA ILE A 173 11.10 -9.82 7.14
C ILE A 173 11.01 -11.25 7.68
N ARG A 174 10.25 -12.11 7.01
CA ARG A 174 10.01 -13.52 7.36
C ARG A 174 10.43 -14.46 6.22
N PRO A 175 11.72 -14.50 5.84
CA PRO A 175 12.18 -15.28 4.69
C PRO A 175 11.87 -16.77 4.84
N ALA A 176 11.92 -17.31 6.07
CA ALA A 176 11.51 -18.70 6.34
C ALA A 176 10.05 -19.00 5.96
N THR A 177 9.14 -18.01 5.98
CA THR A 177 7.75 -18.21 5.55
C THR A 177 7.62 -18.34 4.05
N LEU A 178 8.57 -17.75 3.30
CA LEU A 178 8.62 -17.88 1.86
C LEU A 178 8.84 -19.36 1.49
N HIS A 179 9.83 -20.02 2.11
CA HIS A 179 10.23 -21.41 1.81
C HIS A 179 9.50 -22.49 2.62
N GLY A 180 8.94 -22.15 3.79
CA GLY A 180 8.12 -23.06 4.58
C GLY A 180 6.79 -23.39 3.90
N SER A 181 6.12 -24.46 4.32
CA SER A 181 4.86 -25.02 3.77
C SER A 181 3.63 -24.09 3.73
N SER A 182 3.83 -22.77 3.86
CA SER A 182 2.79 -21.78 3.75
C SER A 182 2.41 -21.57 2.27
N ASN A 183 1.13 -21.80 1.94
CA ASN A 183 0.59 -21.61 0.59
C ASN A 183 0.45 -20.12 0.20
N ILE A 184 1.40 -19.26 0.56
CA ILE A 184 1.34 -17.81 0.33
C ILE A 184 1.35 -17.50 -1.17
N LEU A 185 2.17 -18.19 -1.97
CA LEU A 185 2.14 -18.02 -3.44
C LEU A 185 0.76 -18.36 -4.02
N GLY A 186 0.14 -19.45 -3.58
CA GLY A 186 -1.19 -19.82 -4.02
C GLY A 186 -2.23 -18.76 -3.65
N LEU A 187 -2.14 -18.19 -2.45
CA LEU A 187 -3.00 -17.08 -2.02
C LEU A 187 -2.79 -15.82 -2.85
N LEU A 188 -1.54 -15.42 -3.13
CA LEU A 188 -1.24 -14.26 -3.98
C LEU A 188 -1.72 -14.46 -5.43
N ARG A 189 -1.52 -15.67 -5.99
CA ARG A 189 -2.03 -16.04 -7.31
C ARG A 189 -3.56 -15.94 -7.35
N ASN A 190 -4.24 -16.52 -6.35
CA ASN A 190 -5.69 -16.51 -6.25
C ASN A 190 -6.22 -15.09 -6.07
N LEU A 191 -5.54 -14.23 -5.31
CA LEU A 191 -5.88 -12.81 -5.15
C LEU A 191 -5.80 -12.06 -6.49
N ILE A 192 -4.72 -12.22 -7.25
CA ILE A 192 -4.53 -11.61 -8.57
C ILE A 192 -5.65 -12.05 -9.52
N TYR A 193 -5.89 -13.36 -9.59
CA TYR A 193 -6.93 -13.92 -10.46
C TYR A 193 -8.32 -13.45 -10.06
N HIS A 194 -8.64 -13.45 -8.77
CA HIS A 194 -9.92 -12.97 -8.24
C HIS A 194 -10.13 -11.48 -8.54
N GLY A 195 -9.09 -10.66 -8.40
CA GLY A 195 -9.11 -9.25 -8.80
C GLY A 195 -9.44 -9.06 -10.29
N LEU A 196 -8.83 -9.86 -11.17
CA LEU A 196 -9.14 -9.85 -12.61
C LEU A 196 -10.59 -10.21 -12.89
N VAL A 197 -11.09 -11.30 -12.31
CA VAL A 197 -12.47 -11.76 -12.47
C VAL A 197 -13.46 -10.68 -12.04
N LEU A 198 -13.22 -10.04 -10.90
CA LEU A 198 -14.11 -8.99 -10.40
C LEU A 198 -14.07 -7.69 -11.21
N ASN A 199 -12.93 -7.35 -11.83
CA ASN A 199 -12.80 -6.12 -12.62
C ASN A 199 -13.32 -6.29 -14.06
N PHE A 200 -13.06 -7.45 -14.67
CA PHE A 200 -13.32 -7.69 -16.10
C PHE A 200 -14.47 -8.66 -16.38
N GLY A 201 -14.79 -9.57 -15.46
CA GLY A 201 -15.82 -10.60 -15.65
C GLY A 201 -17.26 -10.06 -15.70
N GLY A 202 -17.55 -8.93 -15.05
CA GLY A 202 -18.90 -8.36 -14.99
C GLY A 202 -19.25 -7.29 -16.04
N ASN A 203 -18.26 -6.76 -16.78
CA ASN A 203 -18.41 -5.54 -17.58
C ASN A 203 -17.89 -5.64 -19.02
N LEU A 204 -17.66 -6.85 -19.54
CA LEU A 204 -17.12 -7.05 -20.89
C LEU A 204 -17.94 -6.30 -21.97
N HIS A 205 -19.27 -6.33 -21.86
CA HIS A 205 -20.16 -5.60 -22.77
C HIS A 205 -19.95 -4.07 -22.69
N THR A 206 -19.79 -3.50 -21.48
CA THR A 206 -19.57 -2.06 -21.29
C THR A 206 -18.18 -1.63 -21.78
N VAL A 207 -17.17 -2.50 -21.62
CA VAL A 207 -15.81 -2.25 -22.14
C VAL A 207 -15.81 -2.24 -23.67
N LEU A 208 -16.45 -3.22 -24.31
CA LEU A 208 -16.57 -3.28 -25.76
C LEU A 208 -17.37 -2.09 -26.34
N LEU A 209 -18.40 -1.61 -25.64
CA LEU A 209 -19.21 -0.48 -26.09
C LEU A 209 -18.54 0.89 -25.91
N ARG A 210 -17.63 1.05 -24.93
CA ARG A 210 -16.97 2.34 -24.62
C ARG A 210 -15.65 2.56 -25.32
N SER A 211 -14.93 1.50 -25.68
CA SER A 211 -13.60 1.61 -26.30
C SER A 211 -13.64 2.00 -27.78
N GLY A 212 -14.83 2.16 -28.37
CA GLY A 212 -14.99 2.15 -29.82
C GLY A 212 -14.61 0.77 -30.39
N ILE A 213 -14.69 0.62 -31.70
CA ILE A 213 -14.09 -0.54 -32.38
C ILE A 213 -12.73 -0.04 -32.89
N PRO A 214 -11.63 -0.21 -32.12
CA PRO A 214 -10.31 0.15 -32.59
C PRO A 214 -10.02 -0.64 -33.88
N SER A 215 -9.51 0.05 -34.89
CA SER A 215 -9.23 -0.56 -36.19
C SER A 215 -7.88 -1.29 -36.20
N THR A 216 -7.01 -0.96 -35.24
CA THR A 216 -5.70 -1.56 -35.03
C THR A 216 -5.39 -1.76 -33.54
N LEU A 217 -4.50 -2.70 -33.21
CA LEU A 217 -4.06 -2.90 -31.81
C LEU A 217 -3.33 -1.68 -31.23
N ALA A 218 -2.71 -0.86 -32.08
CA ALA A 218 -1.95 0.32 -31.67
C ALA A 218 -2.86 1.46 -31.12
N GLU A 219 -4.15 1.45 -31.47
CA GLU A 219 -5.14 2.42 -30.97
C GLU A 219 -5.61 2.11 -29.54
N ILE A 220 -5.28 0.92 -29.02
CA ILE A 220 -5.71 0.48 -27.69
C ILE A 220 -4.76 1.06 -26.64
N VAL A 221 -5.19 2.13 -25.98
CA VAL A 221 -4.49 2.70 -24.82
C VAL A 221 -4.96 1.97 -23.55
N PRO A 222 -4.07 1.26 -22.83
CA PRO A 222 -4.45 0.58 -21.61
C PRO A 222 -4.86 1.60 -20.54
N PRO A 223 -5.92 1.34 -19.76
CA PRO A 223 -6.29 2.21 -18.65
C PRO A 223 -5.21 2.13 -17.56
N SER A 224 -5.05 3.21 -16.77
CA SER A 224 -4.08 3.26 -15.66
C SER A 224 -4.17 2.08 -14.69
N SER A 225 -5.37 1.56 -14.47
CA SER A 225 -5.62 0.39 -13.62
C SER A 225 -4.95 -0.88 -14.18
N PHE A 226 -4.81 -1.01 -15.50
CA PHE A 226 -4.08 -2.11 -16.14
C PHE A 226 -2.58 -2.01 -15.87
N THR A 227 -1.98 -0.82 -15.95
CA THR A 227 -0.56 -0.61 -15.60
C THR A 227 -0.27 -0.94 -14.14
N GLU A 228 -1.17 -0.58 -13.21
CA GLU A 228 -1.07 -0.99 -11.80
C GLU A 228 -1.13 -2.52 -11.63
N PHE A 229 -1.94 -3.19 -12.46
CA PHE A 229 -2.04 -4.64 -12.47
C PHE A 229 -0.79 -5.32 -13.04
N GLU A 230 -0.22 -4.82 -14.15
CA GLU A 230 1.05 -5.34 -14.66
C GLU A 230 2.15 -5.25 -13.61
N SER A 231 2.20 -4.13 -12.89
CA SER A 231 3.12 -3.93 -11.77
C SER A 231 2.87 -4.95 -10.63
N SER A 232 1.62 -5.24 -10.31
CA SER A 232 1.25 -6.29 -9.35
C SER A 232 1.69 -7.69 -9.82
N PHE A 233 1.46 -8.01 -11.09
CA PHE A 233 1.85 -9.30 -11.65
C PHE A 233 3.37 -9.49 -11.66
N ARG A 234 4.14 -8.44 -12.00
CA ARG A 234 5.60 -8.45 -11.92
C ARG A 234 6.12 -8.74 -10.51
N ARG A 235 5.52 -8.12 -9.49
CA ARG A 235 5.86 -8.40 -8.07
C ARG A 235 5.61 -9.85 -7.71
N TYR A 236 4.43 -10.38 -8.06
CA TYR A 236 4.12 -11.78 -7.83
C TYR A 236 5.10 -12.73 -8.53
N LEU A 237 5.46 -12.46 -9.79
CA LEU A 237 6.45 -13.26 -10.50
C LEU A 237 7.82 -13.21 -9.81
N THR A 238 8.24 -12.05 -9.32
CA THR A 238 9.51 -11.90 -8.61
C THR A 238 9.52 -12.69 -7.30
N ILE A 239 8.43 -12.61 -6.53
CA ILE A 239 8.24 -13.43 -5.30
C ILE A 239 8.25 -14.93 -5.64
N ARG A 240 7.59 -15.32 -6.74
CA ARG A 240 7.60 -16.71 -7.22
C ARG A 240 8.99 -17.18 -7.63
N CYS A 241 9.77 -16.34 -8.32
CA CYS A 241 11.12 -16.69 -8.73
C CYS A 241 12.02 -16.87 -7.50
N ALA A 242 11.92 -15.99 -6.50
CA ALA A 242 12.68 -16.12 -5.26
C ALA A 242 12.45 -17.48 -4.56
N LEU A 243 11.24 -18.03 -4.71
CA LEU A 243 10.89 -19.35 -4.20
C LEU A 243 11.46 -20.53 -4.97
N LEU A 244 11.75 -20.31 -6.25
CA LEU A 244 12.32 -21.31 -7.14
C LEU A 244 13.84 -21.16 -7.26
N ALA A 245 14.44 -20.22 -6.51
CA ALA A 245 15.87 -20.01 -6.49
C ALA A 245 16.57 -21.30 -6.03
N THR A 246 17.65 -21.63 -6.74
CA THR A 246 18.40 -22.88 -6.53
C THR A 246 19.72 -22.65 -5.79
N THR A 247 20.11 -21.38 -5.62
CA THR A 247 21.35 -20.98 -4.93
C THR A 247 21.09 -19.81 -3.98
N ASP A 248 21.91 -19.68 -2.93
CA ASP A 248 21.84 -18.57 -1.98
C ASP A 248 22.01 -17.21 -2.66
N GLN A 249 22.93 -17.12 -3.63
CA GLN A 249 23.20 -15.88 -4.36
C GLN A 249 21.99 -15.46 -5.19
N GLU A 250 21.40 -16.39 -5.96
CA GLU A 250 20.20 -16.15 -6.74
C GLU A 250 19.03 -15.71 -5.85
N MET A 251 18.86 -16.37 -4.70
CA MET A 251 17.83 -16.01 -3.72
C MET A 251 18.04 -14.59 -3.20
N GLN A 252 19.26 -14.22 -2.79
CA GLN A 252 19.55 -12.87 -2.31
C GLN A 252 19.31 -11.81 -3.38
N ASP A 253 19.69 -12.06 -4.63
CA ASP A 253 19.42 -11.16 -5.75
C ASP A 253 17.92 -10.97 -5.98
N LEU A 254 17.14 -12.06 -5.90
CA LEU A 254 15.69 -12.02 -6.03
C LEU A 254 15.00 -11.35 -4.85
N TYR A 255 15.49 -11.55 -3.62
CA TYR A 255 15.03 -10.79 -2.45
C TYR A 255 15.28 -9.31 -2.64
N TRP A 256 16.40 -8.96 -3.27
CA TRP A 256 16.69 -7.57 -3.56
C TRP A 256 15.70 -6.97 -4.55
N GLN A 257 15.36 -7.73 -5.59
CA GLN A 257 14.34 -7.36 -6.57
C GLN A 257 12.94 -7.26 -5.92
N ILE A 258 12.59 -8.13 -4.97
CA ILE A 258 11.34 -8.01 -4.20
C ILE A 258 11.33 -6.68 -3.46
N ALA A 259 12.41 -6.31 -2.76
CA ALA A 259 12.46 -5.06 -2.02
C ALA A 259 12.31 -3.85 -2.96
N ASP A 260 13.04 -3.85 -4.08
CA ASP A 260 12.96 -2.78 -5.06
C ASP A 260 11.54 -2.61 -5.64
N GLN A 261 10.83 -3.70 -5.90
CA GLN A 261 9.50 -3.63 -6.49
C GLN A 261 8.39 -3.35 -5.45
N CYS A 262 8.53 -3.86 -4.23
CA CYS A 262 7.48 -3.80 -3.20
C CYS A 262 7.58 -2.54 -2.32
N ILE A 263 8.76 -1.90 -2.24
CA ILE A 263 8.92 -0.56 -1.67
C ILE A 263 8.52 0.47 -2.73
N ALA A 264 7.22 0.73 -2.82
CA ALA A 264 6.61 1.55 -3.87
C ALA A 264 6.74 3.07 -3.61
N GLN A 265 7.95 3.57 -3.30
CA GLN A 265 8.20 5.01 -3.21
C GLN A 265 8.44 5.61 -4.60
N HIS A 266 7.74 6.71 -4.91
CA HIS A 266 7.86 7.36 -6.22
C HIS A 266 9.14 8.18 -6.36
N ALA A 267 9.61 8.84 -5.30
CA ALA A 267 10.82 9.65 -5.37
C ALA A 267 12.08 8.78 -5.21
N PRO A 268 13.08 8.90 -6.10
CA PRO A 268 14.30 8.08 -6.03
C PRO A 268 15.04 8.16 -4.71
N ALA A 269 15.20 9.36 -4.14
CA ALA A 269 15.88 9.57 -2.86
C ALA A 269 15.17 8.86 -1.69
N GLN A 270 13.84 8.85 -1.70
CA GLN A 270 13.04 8.15 -0.68
C GLN A 270 13.18 6.64 -0.82
N LYS A 271 13.07 6.13 -2.06
CA LYS A 271 13.27 4.71 -2.35
C LYS A 271 14.64 4.25 -1.89
N ALA A 272 15.68 5.03 -2.18
CA ALA A 272 17.04 4.76 -1.73
C ALA A 272 17.17 4.70 -0.19
N ALA A 273 16.52 5.60 0.54
CA ALA A 273 16.52 5.59 2.01
C ALA A 273 15.87 4.32 2.59
N HIS A 274 14.75 3.87 2.01
CA HIS A 274 14.09 2.62 2.40
C HIS A 274 14.94 1.39 2.06
N LEU A 275 15.53 1.35 0.85
CA LEU A 275 16.43 0.26 0.46
C LEU A 275 17.69 0.22 1.33
N ALA A 276 18.22 1.37 1.74
CA ALA A 276 19.32 1.42 2.71
C ALA A 276 18.93 0.83 4.07
N ALA A 277 17.69 1.06 4.52
CA ALA A 277 17.17 0.45 5.74
C ALA A 277 16.99 -1.06 5.60
N VAL A 278 16.50 -1.55 4.47
CA VAL A 278 16.43 -3.00 4.19
C VAL A 278 17.82 -3.63 4.22
N ARG A 279 18.82 -2.99 3.60
CA ARG A 279 20.20 -3.46 3.61
C ARG A 279 20.75 -3.57 5.03
N ARG A 280 20.40 -2.62 5.89
CA ARG A 280 20.87 -2.59 7.27
C ARG A 280 20.18 -3.61 8.16
N HIS A 281 18.86 -3.76 8.01
CA HIS A 281 18.02 -4.44 9.00
C HIS A 281 17.50 -5.80 8.56
N LEU A 282 17.35 -6.06 7.26
CA LEU A 282 16.79 -7.31 6.74
C LEU A 282 17.84 -8.19 6.07
N LEU A 283 18.72 -7.61 5.24
CA LEU A 283 19.76 -8.37 4.52
C LEU A 283 20.59 -9.32 5.41
N PRO A 284 21.01 -8.95 6.64
CA PRO A 284 21.74 -9.87 7.52
C PRO A 284 20.95 -11.13 7.92
N THR A 285 19.63 -11.11 7.78
CA THR A 285 18.72 -12.21 8.17
C THR A 285 18.33 -13.11 6.99
N TRP A 286 18.78 -12.80 5.77
CA TRP A 286 18.39 -13.52 4.54
C TRP A 286 19.26 -14.75 4.23
N GLN A 287 19.90 -15.33 5.25
CA GLN A 287 20.67 -16.56 5.06
C GLN A 287 19.71 -17.76 5.04
N MET A 288 19.92 -18.70 4.12
CA MET A 288 19.26 -20.00 4.23
C MET A 288 19.82 -20.70 5.47
N GLU A 289 18.95 -21.14 6.38
CA GLU A 289 19.37 -22.18 7.30
C GLU A 289 19.75 -23.39 6.44
N PRO A 290 20.97 -23.96 6.59
CA PRO A 290 21.33 -25.13 5.83
C PRO A 290 20.27 -26.19 6.08
N SER A 291 19.68 -26.69 5.00
CA SER A 291 18.74 -27.79 5.03
C SER A 291 19.36 -28.89 5.89
N GLN A 292 18.75 -29.15 7.05
CA GLN A 292 19.10 -30.33 7.83
C GLN A 292 18.75 -31.52 6.95
N GLY A 293 19.78 -32.11 6.34
CA GLY A 293 19.65 -33.26 5.48
C GLY A 293 18.97 -34.39 6.24
N VAL A 294 17.91 -34.92 5.64
CA VAL A 294 17.37 -36.24 5.96
C VAL A 294 17.93 -37.21 4.94
#